data_AF-X1FPW7-F1
#
_entry.id   AF-X1FPW7-F1
#
_cell.length_a   1.000
_cell.length_b   1.000
_cell.length_c   1.000
_cell.angle_alpha   90.00
_cell.angle_beta   90.00
_cell.angle_gamma   90.00
#
_symmetry.space_group_name_H-M   'P 1'
#
loop_
_entity.id
_entity.type
_entity.pdbx_description
1 polymer ?
#
loop_
_entity_poly.entity_id
_entity_poly.type
_entity_poly.pdbx_seq_one_letter_code
_entity_poly.pdbx_strand_id
1 'polypeptide(L)' 'MTPENVHYGMAQKIYEDRVEVLKSAFGLNPKRFKGNVPKPPVLPKAVWINKPETDSVLYD' A
#
# COMPACT_ATOMS: atom_id res chain seq x y z
N MET A 1 -2.51 0.14 -4.01
CA MET A 1 -2.20 1.59 -4.06
C MET A 1 -2.15 1.98 -5.52
N THR A 2 -2.64 3.15 -5.92
CA THR A 2 -2.57 3.58 -7.33
C THR A 2 -1.18 4.15 -7.65
N PRO A 3 -0.75 4.14 -8.93
CA PRO A 3 0.48 4.82 -9.34
C PRO A 3 0.54 6.29 -8.96
N GLU A 4 -0.54 7.03 -9.16
CA GLU A 4 -0.69 8.43 -8.75
C GLU A 4 -0.38 8.63 -7.26
N ASN A 5 -0.98 7.83 -6.37
CA ASN A 5 -0.78 7.95 -4.94
C ASN A 5 0.67 7.68 -4.52
N VAL A 6 1.37 6.79 -5.21
CA VAL A 6 2.78 6.52 -4.94
C VAL A 6 3.63 7.67 -5.49
N HIS A 7 3.36 8.11 -6.72
CA HIS A 7 4.13 9.16 -7.40
C HIS A 7 4.09 10.50 -6.64
N TYR A 8 2.92 10.91 -6.17
CA TYR A 8 2.76 12.15 -5.42
C TYR A 8 2.96 11.99 -3.90
N GLY A 9 3.53 10.88 -3.44
CA GLY A 9 3.87 10.68 -2.02
C GLY A 9 2.67 10.51 -1.07
N MET A 10 1.45 10.35 -1.59
CA MET A 10 0.23 10.17 -0.79
C MET A 10 0.11 8.77 -0.17
N ALA A 11 0.88 7.79 -0.67
CA ALA A 11 0.75 6.39 -0.30
C ALA A 11 0.86 6.12 1.21
N GLN A 12 1.79 6.79 1.90
CA GLN A 12 2.00 6.62 3.34
C GLN A 12 0.78 7.07 4.15
N LYS A 13 0.29 8.28 3.88
CA LYS A 13 -0.90 8.82 4.55
C LYS A 13 -2.12 7.92 4.34
N ILE A 14 -2.35 7.48 3.11
CA ILE A 14 -3.48 6.59 2.80
C ILE A 14 -3.35 5.25 3.52
N TYR A 15 -2.13 4.73 3.71
CA TYR A 15 -1.90 3.52 4.49
C TYR A 15 -2.26 3.72 5.96
N GLU A 16 -1.82 4.81 6.57
CA GLU A 16 -2.12 5.17 7.96
C GLU A 16 -3.62 5.35 8.19
N ASP A 17 -4.30 6.08 7.31
CA ASP A 17 -5.75 6.27 7.37
C ASP A 17 -6.48 4.91 7.30
N ARG A 18 -6.01 3.98 6.45
CA ARG A 18 -6.56 2.62 6.36
C ARG A 18 -6.30 1.78 7.61
N VAL A 19 -5.14 1.94 8.26
CA VAL A 19 -4.83 1.27 9.52
C VAL A 19 -5.84 1.68 10.59
N GLU A 20 -6.15 2.98 10.68
CA GLU A 20 -7.08 3.49 11.69
C GLU A 20 -8.52 2.98 11.47
N VAL A 21 -9.00 3.03 10.23
CA VAL A 21 -10.31 2.46 9.87
C VAL A 21 -10.40 0.97 10.22
N LEU A 22 -9.35 0.20 9.93
CA LEU A 22 -9.29 -1.22 10.22
C LEU A 22 -9.24 -1.54 11.72
N LYS A 23 -8.49 -0.75 12.51
CA LYS A 23 -8.48 -0.84 13.97
C LYS A 23 -9.85 -0.53 14.56
N SER A 24 -10.49 0.53 14.11
CA SER A 24 -11.84 0.92 14.53
C SER A 24 -12.87 -0.19 14.21
N ALA A 25 -12.84 -0.72 12.99
CA ALA A 25 -13.71 -1.83 12.59
C ALA A 25 -13.48 -3.10 13.44
N PHE A 26 -12.21 -3.40 13.75
CA PHE A 26 -11.86 -4.50 14.65
C PHE A 26 -12.43 -4.30 16.05
N GLY A 27 -12.27 -3.12 16.65
CA GLY A 27 -12.81 -2.82 17.97
C GLY A 27 -14.32 -3.02 18.08
N LEU A 28 -15.07 -2.68 17.03
CA LEU A 28 -16.52 -2.90 16.98
C LEU A 28 -16.92 -4.37 16.80
N ASN A 29 -16.16 -5.14 16.00
CA ASN A 29 -16.55 -6.51 15.62
C ASN A 29 -15.36 -7.49 15.51
N PRO A 30 -14.68 -7.85 16.62
CA PRO A 30 -13.47 -8.70 16.56
C PRO A 30 -13.69 -10.07 15.92
N LYS A 31 -14.88 -10.66 16.10
CA LYS A 31 -15.23 -11.98 15.56
C LYS A 31 -15.21 -12.02 14.04
N ARG A 32 -15.50 -10.91 13.35
CA ARG A 32 -15.42 -10.81 11.89
C ARG A 32 -14.00 -10.92 11.35
N PHE A 33 -13.00 -10.68 12.20
CA PHE A 33 -11.58 -10.75 11.87
C PHE A 33 -10.86 -11.93 12.54
N LYS A 34 -11.61 -12.94 12.99
CA LYS A 34 -11.07 -14.13 13.68
C LYS A 34 -10.21 -13.76 14.91
N GLY A 35 -10.54 -12.65 15.59
CA GLY A 35 -9.81 -12.16 16.75
C GLY A 35 -8.48 -11.45 16.44
N ASN A 36 -8.10 -11.30 15.16
CA ASN A 36 -6.86 -10.63 14.76
C ASN A 36 -7.13 -9.21 14.23
N VAL A 37 -6.30 -8.24 14.62
CA VAL A 37 -6.36 -6.89 14.05
C VAL A 37 -5.93 -6.95 12.58
N PRO A 38 -6.81 -6.62 11.62
CA PRO A 38 -6.45 -6.64 10.21
C PRO A 38 -5.45 -5.52 9.88
N LYS A 39 -4.57 -5.78 8.91
CA LYS A 39 -3.60 -4.80 8.39
C LYS A 39 -3.87 -4.55 6.91
N PRO A 40 -3.74 -3.30 6.41
CA PRO A 40 -3.78 -3.06 4.98
C PRO A 40 -2.60 -3.76 4.29
N PRO A 41 -2.71 -4.07 2.98
CA PRO A 41 -1.59 -4.57 2.20
C PRO A 41 -0.37 -3.63 2.29
N VAL A 42 0.82 -4.22 2.32
CA VAL A 42 2.08 -3.47 2.37
C VAL A 42 2.19 -2.52 1.18
N LEU A 43 2.75 -1.33 1.41
CA LEU A 43 2.98 -0.36 0.36
C LEU A 43 4.01 -0.88 -0.66
N PRO A 44 3.75 -0.74 -1.97
CA PRO A 44 4.75 -1.05 -2.98
C PRO A 44 5.89 -0.03 -2.91
N LYS A 45 7.13 -0.48 -3.11
CA LYS A 45 8.31 0.40 -3.19
C LYS A 45 8.28 1.31 -4.43
N ALA A 46 7.77 0.77 -5.53
CA ALA A 46 7.60 1.48 -6.81
C ALA A 46 6.46 0.82 -7.59
N VAL A 47 5.84 1.59 -8.48
CA VAL A 47 4.72 1.17 -9.33
C VAL A 47 4.83 1.88 -10.68
N TRP A 48 4.37 1.22 -11.75
CA TRP A 48 4.47 1.72 -13.11
C TRP A 48 3.14 1.53 -13.84
N ILE A 49 2.78 2.48 -14.71
CA ILE A 49 1.74 2.29 -15.72
C ILE A 49 2.36 1.69 -16.99
N ASN A 50 3.53 2.20 -17.38
CA ASN A 50 4.43 1.63 -18.39
C ASN A 50 5.82 1.56 -17.77
N LYS A 51 6.27 0.37 -17.37
CA LYS A 51 7.62 0.21 -16.81
C LYS A 51 8.62 0.38 -17.96
N PRO A 52 9.60 1.30 -17.87
CA PRO A 52 10.62 1.41 -18.91
C PRO A 52 11.37 0.08 -18.98
N GLU A 53 11.68 -0.36 -20.20
CA GLU A 53 12.62 -1.46 -20.41
C GLU A 53 13.96 -1.01 -19.84
N THR A 54 14.49 -1.76 -18.88
CA THR A 54 15.86 -1.55 -18.42
C THR A 54 16.77 -2.10 -19.50
N ASP A 55 17.05 -1.30 -20.53
CA ASP A 55 18.19 -1.55 -21.38
C ASP A 55 19.41 -1.55 -20.48
N SER A 56 20.03 -2.72 -20.39
CA SER A 56 21.38 -2.85 -19.84
C SER A 56 22.29 -2.18 -20.85
N VAL A 57 22.36 -0.85 -20.83
CA VAL A 57 23.41 -0.11 -21.53
C VAL A 57 24.70 -0.37 -20.75
N LEU A 58 25.27 -1.56 -20.99
CA LEU A 58 26.69 -1.78 -20.93
C LEU A 58 27.29 -0.86 -22.00
N TYR A 59 27.75 0.30 -21.58
CA TYR A 59 28.77 1.00 -22.33
C TYR A 59 30.10 0.40 -21.89
N ASP A 60 30.78 -0.25 -22.83
CA ASP A 60 32.20 -0.64 -22.73
C ASP A 60 33.10 0.60 -22.58
#